data_AF-A0A1A8KXZ7-F1
#
_entry.id   AF-A0A1A8KXZ7-F1
#
_cell.length_a   1.000
_cell.length_b   1.000
_cell.length_c   1.000
_cell.angle_alpha   90.00
_cell.angle_beta   90.00
_cell.angle_gamma   90.00
#
_symmetry.space_group_name_H-M   'P 1'
#
loop_
_entity.id
_entity.type
_entity.pdbx_description
1 polymer ?
#
loop_
_entity_poly.entity_id
_entity_poly.type
_entity_poly.pdbx_seq_one_letter_code
_entity_poly.pdbx_strand_id
1 'polypeptide(L)'
;RLIVDPAGEMAKVQDFLGLKRIVTDKHFYFNKTKGFPCLKKPEDSSTPRCLGKSKGRTHPKIDPDVIRRLHKFYKPFNMMFYQMTGQNFEWELEEDSESRSSQD
;
A
#
# COMPACT_ATOMS: atom_id res chain seq x y z
N ARG A 1 1.33 -1.35 2.86
CA ARG A 1 2.12 -0.33 3.59
C ARG A 1 2.54 0.86 2.72
N LEU A 2 3.21 0.69 1.56
CA LEU A 2 3.69 1.81 0.71
C LEU A 2 2.66 2.89 0.37
N ILE A 3 1.39 2.53 0.15
CA ILE A 3 0.32 3.49 -0.14
C ILE A 3 0.02 4.38 1.08
N VAL A 4 0.08 3.81 2.29
CA VAL A 4 -0.28 4.45 3.55
C VAL A 4 0.91 5.22 4.13
N ASP A 5 2.09 4.60 4.13
CA ASP A 5 3.35 5.18 4.60
C ASP A 5 4.45 5.03 3.54
N PRO A 6 4.49 5.92 2.54
CA PRO A 6 5.50 5.88 1.50
C PRO A 6 6.90 6.20 2.05
N ALA A 7 7.01 7.07 3.05
CA ALA A 7 8.30 7.46 3.59
C ALA A 7 8.96 6.33 4.38
N GLY A 8 8.21 5.59 5.20
CA GLY A 8 8.72 4.46 5.96
C GLY A 8 9.21 3.32 5.07
N GLU A 9 8.46 2.97 4.01
CA GLU A 9 8.92 1.95 3.05
C GLU A 9 10.15 2.44 2.26
N MET A 10 10.22 3.72 1.88
CA MET A 10 11.41 4.28 1.23
C MET A 10 12.63 4.36 2.15
N ALA A 11 12.45 4.47 3.47
CA ALA A 11 13.55 4.37 4.43
C ALA A 11 14.19 2.98 4.39
N LYS A 12 13.37 1.92 4.43
CA LYS A 12 13.85 0.53 4.31
C LYS A 12 14.60 0.28 3.01
N VAL A 13 14.09 0.80 1.89
CA VAL A 13 14.75 0.68 0.58
C VAL A 13 16.10 1.38 0.57
N GLN A 14 16.21 2.58 1.15
CA GLN A 14 17.49 3.29 1.24
C GLN A 14 18.50 2.51 2.08
N ASP A 15 18.08 1.93 3.21
CA ASP A 15 18.95 1.10 4.06
C ASP A 15 19.42 -0.16 3.33
N PHE A 16 18.51 -0.86 2.66
CA PHE A 16 18.81 -2.05 1.88
C PHE A 16 19.86 -1.78 0.80
N LEU A 17 19.81 -0.61 0.17
CA LEU A 17 20.77 -0.19 -0.86
C LEU A 17 22.05 0.45 -0.29
N GLY A 18 22.16 0.62 1.04
CA GLY A 18 23.29 1.30 1.67
C GLY A 18 23.36 2.81 1.37
N LEU A 19 22.22 3.43 1.06
CA LEU A 19 22.12 4.85 0.74
C LEU A 19 21.86 5.69 1.99
N LYS A 20 22.33 6.94 1.99
CA LYS A 20 21.93 7.92 3.01
C LYS A 20 20.42 8.16 2.92
N ARG A 21 19.73 8.14 4.06
CA ARG A 21 18.29 8.45 4.16
C ARG A 21 18.02 9.93 3.86
N ILE A 22 17.78 10.25 2.59
CA ILE A 22 17.46 11.59 2.11
C ILE A 22 15.97 11.69 1.79
N VAL A 23 15.38 10.63 1.25
CA VAL A 23 13.95 10.57 0.95
C VAL A 23 13.18 10.40 2.25
N THR A 24 12.43 11.43 2.62
CA THR A 24 11.56 11.49 3.82
C THR A 24 10.12 11.82 3.45
N ASP A 25 9.24 11.89 4.44
CA ASP A 25 7.88 12.43 4.40
C ASP A 25 7.73 13.76 3.62
N LYS A 26 8.74 14.64 3.69
CA LYS A 26 8.79 15.91 2.95
C LYS A 26 8.82 15.76 1.44
N HIS A 27 9.06 14.56 0.91
CA HIS A 27 9.05 14.27 -0.53
C HIS A 27 7.69 13.77 -1.01
N PHE A 28 6.73 13.58 -0.09
CA PHE A 28 5.41 13.07 -0.39
C PHE A 28 4.32 14.06 0.05
N TYR A 29 3.19 13.99 -0.64
CA TYR A 29 1.93 14.52 -0.14
C TYR A 29 0.80 13.60 -0.58
N PHE A 30 -0.27 13.53 0.22
CA PHE A 30 -1.41 12.70 -0.12
C PHE A 30 -2.42 13.49 -0.94
N ASN A 31 -2.71 13.03 -2.16
CA ASN A 31 -3.76 13.62 -2.98
C ASN A 31 -5.09 12.92 -2.67
N LYS A 32 -5.94 13.57 -1.87
CA LYS A 32 -7.25 13.01 -1.44
C LYS A 32 -8.17 12.68 -2.62
N THR A 33 -8.15 13.47 -3.68
CA THR A 33 -8.98 13.24 -4.88
C THR A 33 -8.50 12.01 -5.65
N LYS A 34 -7.19 11.78 -5.71
CA LYS A 34 -6.61 10.60 -6.37
C LYS A 34 -6.65 9.36 -5.47
N GLY A 35 -6.63 9.54 -4.15
CA GLY A 35 -6.55 8.47 -3.15
C GLY A 35 -5.15 7.87 -2.98
N PHE A 36 -4.11 8.51 -3.51
CA PHE A 36 -2.74 8.00 -3.49
C PHE A 36 -1.72 9.09 -3.12
N PRO A 37 -0.58 8.71 -2.52
CA PRO A 37 0.55 9.62 -2.35
C PRO A 37 1.12 10.03 -3.70
N CYS A 38 1.52 11.29 -3.79
CA CYS A 38 2.17 11.90 -4.94
C CYS A 38 3.51 12.51 -4.51
N LEU A 39 4.41 12.71 -5.47
CA LEU A 39 5.75 13.24 -5.24
C LEU A 39 5.73 14.77 -5.24
N LYS A 40 6.42 15.37 -4.28
CA LYS A 40 6.72 16.81 -4.26
C LYS A 40 8.22 17.01 -4.10
N LYS A 41 8.77 18.05 -4.73
CA LYS A 41 10.14 18.46 -4.44
C LYS A 41 10.14 19.30 -3.16
N PRO A 42 11.08 19.06 -2.21
CA PRO A 42 11.13 19.85 -0.97
C PRO A 42 11.63 21.29 -1.19
N GLU A 43 12.58 21.48 -2.10
CA GLU A 43 13.37 22.72 -2.26
C GLU A 43 12.91 23.61 -3.45
N ASP A 44 12.08 23.07 -4.35
CA ASP A 44 11.65 23.74 -5.58
C ASP A 44 10.13 23.82 -5.59
N SER A 45 9.56 25.02 -5.79
CA SER A 45 8.11 25.26 -5.96
C SER A 45 7.51 24.62 -7.23
N SER A 46 8.27 23.72 -7.86
CA SER A 46 7.86 22.93 -9.01
C SER A 46 6.56 22.18 -8.74
N THR A 47 5.73 22.10 -9.78
CA THR A 47 4.41 21.47 -9.72
C THR A 47 4.52 20.03 -9.21
N PRO A 48 3.80 19.68 -8.13
CA PRO A 48 3.80 18.32 -7.61
C PRO A 48 3.38 17.32 -8.68
N ARG A 49 4.00 16.13 -8.65
CA ARG A 49 3.81 15.10 -9.68
C ARG A 49 3.14 13.88 -9.07
N CYS A 50 1.92 13.62 -9.52
CA CYS A 50 1.24 12.36 -9.27
C CYS A 50 1.57 11.33 -10.36
N LEU A 51 1.44 10.05 -10.02
CA LEU A 51 1.48 8.98 -11.02
C LEU A 51 0.41 9.20 -12.09
N GLY A 52 0.65 8.70 -13.30
CA GLY A 52 -0.26 8.87 -14.44
C GLY A 52 -1.63 8.20 -14.25
N LYS A 53 -2.52 8.40 -15.23
CA LYS A 53 -3.90 7.87 -15.21
C LYS A 53 -3.99 6.33 -15.18
N SER A 54 -2.93 5.64 -15.58
CA SER A 54 -2.86 4.17 -15.57
C SER A 54 -2.60 3.57 -14.18
N LYS A 55 -2.33 4.40 -13.15
CA LYS A 55 -2.04 3.97 -11.78
C LYS A 55 -3.14 4.44 -10.83
N GLY A 56 -3.67 3.50 -10.03
CA GLY A 56 -4.81 3.74 -9.15
C GLY A 56 -6.16 3.71 -9.87
N ARG A 57 -6.37 2.73 -10.75
CA ARG A 57 -7.67 2.58 -11.46
C ARG A 57 -8.71 2.01 -10.50
N THR A 58 -9.95 2.44 -10.64
CA THR A 58 -11.09 1.89 -9.90
C THR A 58 -11.23 0.40 -10.16
N HIS A 59 -11.21 -0.41 -9.11
CA HIS A 59 -11.50 -1.84 -9.22
C HIS A 59 -13.00 -2.05 -9.44
N PRO A 60 -13.40 -3.07 -10.23
CA PRO A 60 -14.81 -3.42 -10.37
C PRO A 60 -15.35 -3.91 -9.02
N LYS A 61 -16.67 -3.82 -8.84
CA LYS A 61 -17.34 -4.53 -7.74
C LYS A 61 -17.30 -6.02 -8.06
N ILE A 62 -16.77 -6.81 -7.13
CA ILE A 62 -16.67 -8.26 -7.23
C ILE A 62 -17.63 -8.85 -6.19
N ASP A 63 -18.26 -9.96 -6.52
CA ASP A 63 -19.13 -10.69 -5.59
C ASP A 63 -18.36 -11.05 -4.30
N PRO A 64 -18.88 -10.71 -3.10
CA PRO A 64 -18.23 -11.02 -1.83
C PRO A 64 -17.88 -12.50 -1.66
N ASP A 65 -18.69 -13.42 -2.20
CA ASP A 65 -18.40 -14.85 -2.13
C ASP A 65 -17.18 -15.23 -2.97
N VAL A 66 -16.95 -14.54 -4.08
CA VAL A 66 -15.74 -14.73 -4.92
C VAL A 66 -14.51 -14.19 -4.20
N ILE A 67 -14.61 -13.01 -3.57
CA ILE A 67 -13.53 -12.45 -2.74
C ILE A 67 -13.16 -13.42 -1.63
N ARG A 68 -14.13 -13.92 -0.85
CA ARG A 68 -13.91 -14.91 0.20
C ARG A 68 -13.22 -16.18 -0.30
N ARG A 69 -13.62 -16.68 -1.49
CA ARG A 69 -12.96 -17.84 -2.11
C ARG A 69 -11.52 -17.56 -2.49
N LEU A 70 -11.22 -16.37 -3.02
CA LEU A 70 -9.86 -15.94 -3.35
C LEU A 70 -8.99 -15.84 -2.09
N HIS A 71 -9.49 -15.22 -1.01
CA HIS A 71 -8.76 -15.16 0.27
C HIS A 71 -8.46 -16.57 0.80
N LYS A 72 -9.48 -17.44 0.89
CA LYS A 72 -9.29 -18.83 1.33
C LYS A 72 -8.27 -19.58 0.47
N PHE A 73 -8.27 -19.35 -0.84
CA PHE A 73 -7.34 -19.98 -1.77
C PHE A 73 -5.90 -19.50 -1.55
N TYR A 74 -5.67 -18.20 -1.39
CA TYR A 74 -4.32 -17.63 -1.25
C TYR A 74 -3.72 -17.80 0.15
N LYS A 75 -4.54 -17.91 1.19
CA LYS A 75 -4.12 -18.04 2.59
C LYS A 75 -2.95 -19.01 2.84
N PRO A 76 -2.98 -20.29 2.41
CA PRO A 76 -1.84 -21.19 2.65
C PRO A 76 -0.55 -20.73 1.95
N PHE A 77 -0.66 -20.13 0.76
CA PHE A 77 0.49 -19.61 0.02
C PHE A 77 1.05 -18.34 0.65
N ASN A 78 0.17 -17.46 1.16
CA ASN A 78 0.54 -16.26 1.89
C ASN A 78 1.33 -16.61 3.15
N MET A 79 0.86 -17.59 3.94
CA MET A 79 1.56 -18.05 5.14
C MET A 79 2.94 -18.64 4.81
N MET A 80 3.03 -19.46 3.75
CA MET A 80 4.31 -19.98 3.29
C MET A 80 5.26 -18.85 2.86
N PHE A 81 4.76 -17.85 2.13
CA PHE A 81 5.54 -16.69 1.72
C PHE A 81 6.04 -15.86 2.90
N TYR A 82 5.24 -15.70 3.95
CA TYR A 82 5.64 -14.99 5.17
C TYR A 82 6.78 -15.71 5.88
N GLN A 83 6.72 -17.05 5.94
CA GLN A 83 7.81 -17.85 6.50
C GLN A 83 9.09 -17.73 5.65
N MET A 84 8.97 -17.78 4.32
CA MET A 84 10.11 -17.68 3.40
C MET A 84 10.81 -16.32 3.47
N THR A 85 10.05 -15.24 3.60
CA THR A 85 10.58 -13.87 3.65
C THR A 85 10.95 -13.40 5.05
N GLY A 86 10.48 -14.11 6.08
CA GLY A 86 10.61 -13.67 7.48
C GLY A 86 9.76 -12.44 7.81
N GLN A 87 8.79 -12.08 6.96
CA GLN A 87 7.95 -10.90 7.11
C GLN A 87 6.47 -11.25 6.93
N ASN A 88 5.65 -10.88 7.92
CA ASN A 88 4.21 -10.91 7.80
C ASN A 88 3.71 -9.63 7.10
N PHE A 89 2.99 -9.79 5.98
CA PHE A 89 2.44 -8.66 5.22
C PHE A 89 0.99 -8.32 5.58
N GLU A 90 0.39 -9.06 6.52
CA GLU A 90 -0.93 -8.78 7.11
C GLU A 90 -2.10 -8.86 6.11
N TRP A 91 -1.96 -9.59 5.00
CA TRP A 91 -3.02 -9.71 3.97
C TRP A 91 -4.26 -10.50 4.43
N GLU A 92 -4.19 -11.15 5.58
CA GLU A 92 -5.28 -11.92 6.17
C GLU A 92 -6.12 -11.12 7.19
N LEU A 93 -5.69 -9.91 7.58
CA LEU A 93 -6.37 -9.12 8.63
C LEU A 93 -7.52 -8.25 8.09
N GLU A 94 -7.68 -8.14 6.78
CA GLU A 94 -8.74 -7.33 6.16
C GLU A 94 -10.16 -7.92 6.34
N GLU A 95 -10.29 -9.15 6.85
CA GLU A 95 -11.58 -9.82 7.10
C GLU A 95 -12.35 -9.26 8.33
N ASP A 96 -11.67 -8.66 9.31
CA ASP A 96 -12.31 -8.29 10.59
C ASP A 96 -13.04 -6.92 10.57
N SER A 97 -12.80 -6.08 9.57
CA SER A 97 -13.45 -4.76 9.47
C SER A 97 -14.81 -4.81 8.78
N GLU A 98 -15.03 -5.73 7.82
CA GLU A 98 -16.31 -5.83 7.12
C GLU A 98 -17.35 -6.63 7.91
N SER A 99 -16.91 -7.63 8.68
CA SER A 99 -17.79 -8.44 9.55
C SER A 99 -18.44 -7.65 10.69
N ARG A 100 -17.82 -6.52 11.10
CA ARG A 100 -18.38 -5.58 12.10
C ARG A 100 -19.33 -4.52 11.54
N SER A 101 -19.33 -4.32 10.22
CA SER A 101 -20.15 -3.28 9.56
C SER A 101 -21.53 -3.77 9.09
N SER A 102 -21.82 -5.07 9.25
CA SER A 102 -23.10 -5.68 8.85
C SER A 102 -24.04 -5.96 10.04
N GLN A 103 -23.84 -5.29 11.18
CA GLN A 103 -24.69 -5.43 12.39
C GLN A 103 -25.34 -4.12 12.86
N ASP A 104 -25.26 -3.03 12.11
CA ASP A 104 -26.05 -1.80 12.33
C ASP A 104 -27.00 -1.52 11.15
#